data_AF-A0AAV7HGB5-F1
#
_entry.id   AF-A0AAV7HGB5-F1
#
_cell.length_a   1.000
_cell.length_b   1.000
_cell.length_c   1.000
_cell.angle_alpha   90.00
_cell.angle_beta   90.00
_cell.angle_gamma   90.00
#
_symmetry.space_group_name_H-M   'P 1'
#
loop_
_entity.id
_entity.type
_entity.pdbx_description
1 polymer ?
#
loop_
_entity_poly.entity_id
_entity_poly.type
_entity_poly.pdbx_seq_one_letter_code
_entity_poly.pdbx_strand_id
1 'polypeptide(L)'
;MQEGMHAVRRPPRGSPENREEDGTKTRKSTFHLGRFAARLINCRPENLHMGHPLTISLLLLILLVVFLLILDLSRPAVCIYSNASSSLFSTSGDGLAFNFGSLGFPWCRSKQGKTVEWTTKDLLRGLEEFVPIYETRPIKNNMYGMGFDHSFGLWFMVRWLKPDLMIESGAFKGHSTWVLRQAMPDKPIISLSPRHPEKYLKKEPAYVDGNCTYFAGKNFVDFGSVEWDKVLKKQGILDISQVLVFFDDHQSELKRLKQALKAGFRHLIFEDNYDTGTGDHYSLRQICDQSYIRGGGHSCFRDSDEARVRRKRKMLWEKAVDIEELCGEGEAWWGVRGNLRDDFNHSNKAITYAEHFQNSRFVESVLDVYWELPPVAGPSLTHQTRYDPARVPDPIIEDGRFGLFRRIGLSRLETSVFNGYTQMAYVQISTSDS
;
A
#
# COMPACT_ATOMS: atom_id res chain seq x y z
N MET A 1 48.63 48.98 -16.45
CA MET A 1 49.75 48.47 -17.27
C MET A 1 49.17 47.43 -18.22
N GLN A 2 48.91 47.83 -19.47
CA GLN A 2 48.70 47.06 -20.71
C GLN A 2 47.68 45.88 -20.69
N GLU A 3 46.71 45.77 -21.61
CA GLU A 3 46.80 45.65 -23.10
C GLU A 3 47.52 44.37 -23.56
N GLY A 4 47.13 43.69 -24.66
CA GLY A 4 45.93 43.89 -25.49
C GLY A 4 46.06 43.36 -26.93
N MET A 5 45.15 42.45 -27.34
CA MET A 5 44.71 42.14 -28.73
C MET A 5 45.69 41.62 -29.82
N HIS A 6 45.08 40.88 -30.77
CA HIS A 6 45.55 40.44 -32.11
C HIS A 6 46.74 39.45 -32.21
N ALA A 7 46.79 38.39 -33.05
CA ALA A 7 45.98 37.78 -34.13
C ALA A 7 46.35 38.06 -35.62
N VAL A 8 45.96 37.09 -36.49
CA VAL A 8 45.80 37.12 -37.97
C VAL A 8 47.00 36.77 -38.88
N ARG A 9 46.83 35.69 -39.68
CA ARG A 9 47.06 35.52 -41.16
C ARG A 9 46.65 34.06 -41.53
N ARG A 10 45.78 33.67 -42.49
CA ARG A 10 45.19 34.22 -43.76
C ARG A 10 46.20 34.48 -44.89
N PRO A 11 45.79 34.45 -46.19
CA PRO A 11 44.73 33.69 -46.93
C PRO A 11 45.35 33.15 -48.27
N PRO A 12 44.80 33.25 -49.52
CA PRO A 12 43.43 33.30 -50.11
C PRO A 12 43.20 32.04 -51.01
N ARG A 13 42.57 31.94 -52.21
CA ARG A 13 41.82 32.78 -53.19
C ARG A 13 41.02 31.85 -54.15
N GLY A 14 39.90 32.19 -54.80
CA GLY A 14 38.90 33.25 -54.56
C GLY A 14 38.41 34.04 -55.79
N SER A 15 37.16 33.79 -56.25
CA SER A 15 36.28 34.73 -57.02
C SER A 15 36.69 35.09 -58.47
N PRO A 16 35.99 36.00 -59.21
CA PRO A 16 34.66 36.63 -59.03
C PRO A 16 33.64 36.17 -60.12
N GLU A 17 32.72 36.86 -60.83
CA GLU A 17 32.27 38.25 -61.20
C GLU A 17 30.75 38.16 -61.64
N ASN A 18 29.91 39.17 -61.94
CA ASN A 18 29.82 40.65 -61.76
C ASN A 18 28.37 41.19 -62.08
N ARG A 19 27.93 42.30 -61.41
CA ARG A 19 27.32 43.57 -61.94
C ARG A 19 26.04 43.59 -62.85
N GLU A 20 25.19 44.64 -62.90
CA GLU A 20 24.96 45.90 -62.13
C GLU A 20 23.52 46.50 -62.37
N GLU A 21 23.19 47.55 -61.60
CA GLU A 21 22.04 48.51 -61.50
C GLU A 21 21.11 48.73 -62.74
N ASP A 22 19.76 48.87 -62.69
CA ASP A 22 18.76 49.72 -61.97
C ASP A 22 18.63 51.20 -62.48
N GLY A 23 17.47 51.88 -62.60
CA GLY A 23 16.05 51.60 -62.23
C GLY A 23 15.03 52.19 -63.24
N THR A 24 13.85 52.77 -62.93
CA THR A 24 13.20 53.22 -61.67
C THR A 24 11.64 53.21 -61.77
N LYS A 25 10.96 53.47 -60.63
CA LYS A 25 9.52 53.85 -60.40
C LYS A 25 8.42 52.77 -60.22
N THR A 26 7.88 52.77 -58.98
CA THR A 26 6.47 52.53 -58.55
C THR A 26 5.75 51.21 -58.85
N ARG A 27 5.45 50.42 -57.79
CA ARG A 27 4.11 50.34 -57.11
C ARG A 27 4.21 49.55 -55.78
N LYS A 28 3.27 49.72 -54.84
CA LYS A 28 3.22 49.02 -53.54
C LYS A 28 2.31 47.77 -53.57
N SER A 29 2.63 46.75 -52.77
CA SER A 29 1.73 46.22 -51.72
C SER A 29 2.53 45.37 -50.69
N THR A 30 1.96 45.11 -49.51
CA THR A 30 2.67 44.40 -48.43
C THR A 30 1.69 43.71 -47.47
N PHE A 31 1.85 42.39 -47.27
CA PHE A 31 1.47 41.60 -46.08
C PHE A 31 0.01 41.47 -45.59
N HIS A 32 -0.15 40.44 -44.74
CA HIS A 32 -1.16 40.21 -43.69
C HIS A 32 -2.61 39.75 -44.02
N LEU A 33 -2.89 38.53 -43.52
CA LEU A 33 -3.95 38.19 -42.54
C LEU A 33 -5.43 38.38 -42.94
N GLY A 34 -6.25 37.31 -42.86
CA GLY A 34 -7.69 37.50 -42.65
C GLY A 34 -8.62 36.36 -43.04
N ARG A 35 -9.63 36.14 -42.19
CA ARG A 35 -10.82 35.29 -42.39
C ARG A 35 -11.73 35.76 -43.55
N PHE A 36 -12.75 34.92 -43.80
CA PHE A 36 -13.99 35.16 -44.53
C PHE A 36 -13.92 35.03 -46.06
N ALA A 37 -14.99 34.70 -46.78
CA ALA A 37 -16.11 33.76 -46.55
C ALA A 37 -17.08 33.88 -47.75
N ALA A 38 -17.82 32.79 -48.03
CA ALA A 38 -19.18 32.77 -48.57
C ALA A 38 -19.49 33.40 -49.96
N ARG A 39 -20.36 32.69 -50.71
CA ARG A 39 -21.25 33.21 -51.78
C ARG A 39 -20.53 33.64 -53.09
N LEU A 40 -21.13 33.59 -54.29
CA LEU A 40 -22.36 33.00 -54.89
C LEU A 40 -21.97 32.70 -56.38
N ILE A 41 -22.70 32.00 -57.26
CA ILE A 41 -24.15 31.96 -57.50
C ILE A 41 -24.51 30.72 -58.39
N ASN A 42 -25.77 30.29 -58.33
CA ASN A 42 -26.57 29.47 -59.26
C ASN A 42 -25.92 28.48 -60.27
N CYS A 43 -26.35 27.22 -60.18
CA CYS A 43 -27.22 26.64 -61.23
C CYS A 43 -28.15 25.55 -60.66
N ARG A 44 -29.34 25.40 -61.27
CA ARG A 44 -30.43 24.47 -60.89
C ARG A 44 -31.51 24.51 -62.00
N PRO A 45 -32.37 23.50 -62.16
CA PRO A 45 -32.23 22.06 -61.88
C PRO A 45 -32.26 21.22 -63.18
N GLU A 46 -32.16 19.89 -63.09
CA GLU A 46 -33.25 18.98 -63.50
C GLU A 46 -32.95 17.49 -63.21
N ASN A 47 -33.99 16.77 -62.78
CA ASN A 47 -34.32 15.38 -63.09
C ASN A 47 -33.21 14.29 -63.07
N LEU A 48 -33.06 13.58 -61.94
CA LEU A 48 -33.69 12.24 -61.81
C LEU A 48 -33.84 11.77 -60.34
N HIS A 49 -34.53 10.63 -60.18
CA HIS A 49 -35.09 10.12 -58.92
C HIS A 49 -34.19 9.15 -58.14
N MET A 50 -34.56 8.95 -56.86
CA MET A 50 -34.35 7.74 -56.03
C MET A 50 -32.91 7.33 -55.64
N GLY A 51 -32.64 7.32 -54.32
CA GLY A 51 -31.45 6.66 -53.74
C GLY A 51 -31.16 7.05 -52.28
N HIS A 52 -31.40 8.32 -51.91
CA HIS A 52 -30.96 8.87 -50.63
C HIS A 52 -31.51 8.28 -49.31
N PRO A 53 -32.74 7.72 -49.19
CA PRO A 53 -33.18 7.18 -47.90
C PRO A 53 -32.44 5.90 -47.52
N LEU A 54 -32.11 5.04 -48.50
CA LEU A 54 -31.41 3.78 -48.27
C LEU A 54 -29.95 3.98 -47.86
N THR A 55 -29.24 4.91 -48.51
CA THR A 55 -27.83 5.18 -48.19
C THR A 55 -27.66 5.80 -46.80
N ILE A 56 -28.54 6.73 -46.41
CA ILE A 56 -28.54 7.32 -45.06
C ILE A 56 -28.93 6.28 -44.00
N SER A 57 -29.95 5.46 -44.25
CA SER A 57 -30.37 4.40 -43.32
C SER A 57 -29.29 3.33 -43.14
N LEU A 58 -28.57 2.95 -44.19
CA LEU A 58 -27.47 2.00 -44.12
C LEU A 58 -26.29 2.56 -43.31
N LEU A 59 -25.96 3.85 -43.49
CA LEU A 59 -24.86 4.49 -42.77
C LEU A 59 -25.18 4.65 -41.27
N LEU A 60 -26.44 4.95 -40.92
CA LEU A 60 -26.93 4.93 -39.54
C LEU A 60 -26.90 3.52 -38.92
N LEU A 61 -27.26 2.49 -39.69
CA LEU A 61 -27.19 1.09 -39.23
C LEU A 61 -25.75 0.67 -38.94
N ILE A 62 -24.80 1.02 -39.81
CA ILE A 62 -23.36 0.75 -39.61
C ILE A 62 -22.84 1.47 -38.36
N LEU A 63 -23.18 2.75 -38.17
CA LEU A 63 -22.81 3.50 -36.96
C LEU A 63 -23.43 2.89 -35.69
N LEU A 64 -24.68 2.42 -35.74
CA LEU A 64 -25.33 1.73 -34.62
C LEU A 64 -24.62 0.41 -34.29
N VAL A 65 -24.26 -0.39 -35.28
CA VAL A 65 -23.52 -1.66 -35.09
C VAL A 65 -22.12 -1.40 -34.52
N VAL A 66 -21.39 -0.40 -35.03
CA VAL A 66 -20.08 -0.01 -34.47
C VAL A 66 -20.21 0.49 -33.03
N PHE A 67 -21.23 1.30 -32.71
CA PHE A 67 -21.49 1.76 -31.35
C PHE A 67 -21.84 0.61 -30.39
N LEU A 68 -22.65 -0.36 -30.83
CA LEU A 68 -22.98 -1.55 -30.04
C LEU A 68 -21.75 -2.46 -29.84
N LEU A 69 -20.91 -2.65 -30.86
CA LEU A 69 -19.65 -3.40 -30.73
C LEU A 69 -18.65 -2.72 -29.79
N ILE A 70 -18.56 -1.38 -29.82
CA ILE A 70 -17.76 -0.62 -28.87
C ILE A 70 -18.32 -0.78 -27.45
N LEU A 71 -19.65 -0.75 -27.27
CA LEU A 71 -20.27 -0.99 -25.96
C LEU A 71 -20.05 -2.41 -25.43
N ASP A 72 -19.96 -3.42 -26.30
CA ASP A 72 -19.68 -4.80 -25.89
C ASP A 72 -18.19 -5.02 -25.57
N LEU A 73 -17.27 -4.45 -26.35
CA LEU A 73 -15.84 -4.41 -26.02
C LEU A 73 -15.53 -3.56 -24.77
N SER A 74 -16.35 -2.54 -24.49
CA SER A 74 -16.20 -1.67 -23.30
C SER A 74 -16.92 -2.20 -22.06
N ARG A 75 -17.54 -3.39 -22.13
CA ARG A 75 -18.09 -4.09 -20.97
C ARG A 75 -17.05 -5.05 -20.40
N PRO A 76 -16.41 -4.74 -19.26
CA PRO A 76 -15.70 -5.76 -18.50
C PRO A 76 -16.71 -6.80 -18.00
N ALA A 77 -16.77 -7.95 -18.66
CA ALA A 77 -17.61 -9.10 -18.30
C ALA A 77 -17.05 -9.82 -17.04
N VAL A 78 -16.95 -9.09 -15.93
CA VAL A 78 -16.41 -9.56 -14.65
C VAL A 78 -17.53 -10.25 -13.85
N CYS A 79 -17.90 -11.43 -14.34
CA CYS A 79 -18.80 -12.41 -13.72
C CYS A 79 -18.62 -13.74 -14.48
N ILE A 80 -18.27 -14.88 -13.89
CA ILE A 80 -17.91 -15.25 -12.51
C ILE A 80 -16.88 -16.39 -12.59
N TYR A 81 -15.95 -16.50 -11.63
CA TYR A 81 -15.54 -17.83 -11.16
C TYR A 81 -15.33 -17.89 -9.64
N SER A 82 -16.44 -17.95 -8.93
CA SER A 82 -16.51 -18.31 -7.52
C SER A 82 -16.33 -19.81 -7.36
N ASN A 83 -15.08 -20.26 -7.16
CA ASN A 83 -14.78 -21.58 -6.59
C ASN A 83 -13.36 -21.62 -6.02
N ALA A 84 -13.12 -20.78 -5.02
CA ALA A 84 -12.03 -20.95 -4.03
C ALA A 84 -12.58 -21.11 -2.59
N SER A 85 -13.88 -20.81 -2.38
CA SER A 85 -14.61 -20.96 -1.12
C SER A 85 -15.04 -22.40 -0.85
N SER A 86 -14.11 -23.36 -0.98
CA SER A 86 -14.27 -24.72 -0.46
C SER A 86 -13.38 -24.88 0.78
N SER A 87 -14.00 -25.14 1.92
CA SER A 87 -13.33 -25.38 3.20
C SER A 87 -12.33 -26.54 3.13
N LEU A 88 -11.03 -26.24 3.01
CA LEU A 88 -9.98 -27.26 3.05
C LEU A 88 -9.58 -27.66 4.49
N PHE A 89 -10.60 -28.06 5.25
CA PHE A 89 -10.52 -29.18 6.19
C PHE A 89 -10.58 -30.49 5.39
N SER A 90 -9.53 -30.77 4.62
CA SER A 90 -9.35 -32.04 3.91
C SER A 90 -8.23 -32.83 4.58
N THR A 91 -8.59 -33.71 5.50
CA THR A 91 -7.70 -34.81 5.90
C THR A 91 -7.62 -35.84 4.78
N SER A 92 -6.44 -36.47 4.63
CA SER A 92 -6.10 -37.54 3.67
C SER A 92 -6.01 -37.18 2.18
N GLY A 93 -5.10 -37.87 1.46
CA GLY A 93 -5.00 -37.87 0.00
C GLY A 93 -3.68 -37.32 -0.54
N ASP A 94 -2.67 -38.18 -0.71
CA ASP A 94 -1.40 -37.82 -1.35
C ASP A 94 -1.54 -37.62 -2.87
N GLY A 95 -0.76 -36.70 -3.45
CA GLY A 95 -0.98 -36.25 -4.82
C GLY A 95 0.13 -35.38 -5.44
N LEU A 96 1.40 -35.77 -5.28
CA LEU A 96 2.58 -35.16 -5.92
C LEU A 96 2.67 -33.61 -5.78
N ALA A 97 3.08 -33.16 -4.58
CA ALA A 97 3.46 -31.77 -4.39
C ALA A 97 4.70 -31.41 -5.25
N PHE A 98 4.63 -30.28 -5.97
CA PHE A 98 5.57 -29.14 -5.85
C PHE A 98 5.16 -28.03 -6.84
N ASN A 99 4.30 -27.12 -6.37
CA ASN A 99 4.01 -25.82 -6.99
C ASN A 99 3.91 -24.78 -5.86
N PHE A 100 5.05 -24.27 -5.39
CA PHE A 100 5.05 -23.24 -4.36
C PHE A 100 4.43 -21.93 -4.88
N GLY A 101 3.88 -21.12 -3.96
CA GLY A 101 3.52 -19.72 -4.22
C GLY A 101 2.38 -19.43 -5.20
N SER A 102 1.57 -20.40 -5.64
CA SER A 102 0.42 -20.14 -6.54
C SER A 102 -0.76 -19.34 -5.91
N LEU A 103 -0.44 -18.47 -4.95
CA LEU A 103 -1.21 -17.45 -4.25
C LEU A 103 -2.24 -17.96 -3.23
N GLY A 104 -1.69 -18.45 -2.12
CA GLY A 104 -2.23 -18.13 -0.78
C GLY A 104 -1.36 -17.05 -0.11
N PHE A 105 -1.66 -16.71 1.15
CA PHE A 105 -0.86 -15.79 1.97
C PHE A 105 0.00 -16.54 3.00
N PRO A 106 1.25 -16.10 3.27
CA PRO A 106 2.08 -16.60 4.35
C PRO A 106 1.60 -16.08 5.71
N TRP A 107 1.99 -16.76 6.78
CA TRP A 107 1.75 -16.36 8.16
C TRP A 107 2.83 -16.95 9.07
N CYS A 108 3.12 -16.32 10.20
CA CYS A 108 4.04 -16.88 11.18
C CYS A 108 3.34 -17.90 12.07
N ARG A 109 3.81 -19.15 12.08
CA ARG A 109 3.33 -20.19 12.98
C ARG A 109 3.65 -19.82 14.44
N SER A 110 2.62 -19.82 15.29
CA SER A 110 2.78 -19.74 16.75
C SER A 110 3.28 -21.05 17.34
N LYS A 111 4.12 -20.97 18.38
CA LYS A 111 4.88 -22.09 18.97
C LYS A 111 4.01 -23.22 19.54
N GLN A 112 2.78 -22.91 19.93
CA GLN A 112 1.76 -23.84 20.43
C GLN A 112 0.51 -23.93 19.53
N GLY A 113 0.52 -23.29 18.35
CA GLY A 113 -0.66 -23.19 17.48
C GLY A 113 -1.82 -22.35 18.07
N LYS A 114 -1.60 -21.62 19.17
CA LYS A 114 -2.61 -20.71 19.74
C LYS A 114 -2.93 -19.60 18.72
N THR A 115 -4.21 -19.26 18.64
CA THR A 115 -4.76 -18.17 17.83
C THR A 115 -5.53 -17.17 18.72
N VAL A 116 -6.17 -16.20 18.09
CA VAL A 116 -6.93 -15.13 18.76
C VAL A 116 -8.31 -15.59 19.21
N GLU A 117 -8.87 -14.91 20.22
CA GLU A 117 -10.13 -15.30 20.87
C GLU A 117 -11.38 -14.63 20.27
N TRP A 118 -11.20 -13.58 19.47
CA TRP A 118 -12.29 -12.87 18.80
C TRP A 118 -12.68 -13.50 17.46
N THR A 119 -13.94 -13.30 17.08
CA THR A 119 -14.53 -13.81 15.83
C THR A 119 -14.90 -12.67 14.88
N THR A 120 -15.28 -13.00 13.64
CA THR A 120 -15.85 -12.03 12.69
C THR A 120 -17.08 -11.30 13.25
N LYS A 121 -17.84 -11.90 14.18
CA LYS A 121 -18.97 -11.23 14.85
C LYS A 121 -18.50 -10.11 15.79
N ASP A 122 -17.35 -10.27 16.41
CA ASP A 122 -16.75 -9.29 17.31
C ASP A 122 -16.16 -8.13 16.51
N LEU A 123 -15.47 -8.44 15.40
CA LEU A 123 -15.00 -7.45 14.44
C LEU A 123 -16.15 -6.63 13.84
N LEU A 124 -17.27 -7.27 13.45
CA LEU A 124 -18.46 -6.57 12.96
C LEU A 124 -19.09 -5.64 14.00
N ARG A 125 -19.17 -6.06 15.28
CA ARG A 125 -19.60 -5.18 16.38
C ARG A 125 -18.64 -4.01 16.60
N GLY A 126 -17.33 -4.27 16.51
CA GLY A 126 -16.30 -3.25 16.58
C GLY A 126 -16.43 -2.21 15.46
N LEU A 127 -16.77 -2.62 14.23
CA LEU A 127 -17.02 -1.70 13.12
C LEU A 127 -18.26 -0.82 13.37
N GLU A 128 -19.33 -1.39 13.95
CA GLU A 128 -20.55 -0.64 14.31
C GLU A 128 -20.28 0.42 15.41
N GLU A 129 -19.32 0.20 16.32
CA GLU A 129 -18.83 1.22 17.28
C GLU A 129 -17.82 2.21 16.65
N PHE A 130 -16.90 1.73 15.80
CA PHE A 130 -15.76 2.51 15.32
C PHE A 130 -16.04 3.45 14.13
N VAL A 131 -16.93 3.10 13.21
CA VAL A 131 -17.24 3.97 12.05
C VAL A 131 -17.62 5.40 12.46
N PRO A 132 -18.57 5.65 13.39
CA PRO A 132 -18.89 7.01 13.82
C PRO A 132 -17.72 7.70 14.55
N ILE A 133 -16.85 6.95 15.24
CA ILE A 133 -15.62 7.49 15.84
C ILE A 133 -14.69 7.99 14.74
N TYR A 134 -14.41 7.18 13.71
CA TYR A 134 -13.53 7.54 12.58
C TYR A 134 -14.04 8.72 11.73
N GLU A 135 -15.35 8.94 11.68
CA GLU A 135 -15.94 10.14 11.08
C GLU A 135 -15.51 11.43 11.82
N THR A 136 -15.29 11.37 13.14
CA THR A 136 -14.84 12.54 13.94
C THR A 136 -13.37 12.90 13.77
N ARG A 137 -12.51 11.99 13.26
CA ARG A 137 -11.04 12.12 13.25
C ARG A 137 -10.51 13.52 12.87
N PRO A 138 -9.46 14.04 13.53
CA PRO A 138 -8.93 15.38 13.24
C PRO A 138 -8.24 15.46 11.86
N ILE A 139 -7.63 14.36 11.42
CA ILE A 139 -6.86 14.28 10.18
C ILE A 139 -7.73 13.60 9.11
N LYS A 140 -8.50 14.40 8.35
CA LYS A 140 -9.41 13.84 7.32
C LYS A 140 -8.65 13.14 6.20
N ASN A 141 -7.57 13.75 5.70
CA ASN A 141 -6.65 13.19 4.72
C ASN A 141 -5.32 12.80 5.42
N ASN A 142 -5.16 11.52 5.74
CA ASN A 142 -3.94 10.98 6.36
C ASN A 142 -2.96 10.40 5.33
N MET A 143 -2.79 11.04 4.17
CA MET A 143 -1.82 10.60 3.15
C MET A 143 -0.42 10.41 3.76
N TYR A 144 0.19 9.28 3.39
CA TYR A 144 1.43 8.70 3.93
C TYR A 144 1.36 8.13 5.36
N GLY A 145 0.16 7.86 5.89
CA GLY A 145 0.00 7.07 7.10
C GLY A 145 -1.27 6.22 7.07
N MET A 146 -1.46 5.47 8.16
CA MET A 146 -2.62 4.64 8.50
C MET A 146 -3.97 5.08 7.90
N GLY A 147 -4.59 4.18 7.12
CA GLY A 147 -5.94 4.31 6.55
C GLY A 147 -7.05 3.81 7.49
N PHE A 148 -8.28 3.64 6.99
CA PHE A 148 -9.42 3.19 7.79
C PHE A 148 -9.17 1.80 8.40
N ASP A 149 -8.80 0.82 7.58
CA ASP A 149 -8.67 -0.57 7.98
C ASP A 149 -7.68 -0.71 9.15
N HIS A 150 -6.48 -0.17 9.00
CA HIS A 150 -5.45 -0.17 10.03
C HIS A 150 -5.84 0.65 11.27
N SER A 151 -6.58 1.76 11.11
CA SER A 151 -7.16 2.51 12.25
C SER A 151 -8.17 1.67 13.04
N PHE A 152 -9.02 0.91 12.34
CA PHE A 152 -9.99 0.01 12.96
C PHE A 152 -9.28 -1.13 13.68
N GLY A 153 -8.26 -1.74 13.06
CA GLY A 153 -7.48 -2.81 13.66
C GLY A 153 -6.80 -2.38 14.96
N LEU A 154 -6.07 -1.26 14.94
CA LEU A 154 -5.44 -0.72 16.14
C LEU A 154 -6.46 -0.40 17.24
N TRP A 155 -7.56 0.28 16.89
CA TRP A 155 -8.64 0.56 17.84
C TRP A 155 -9.22 -0.72 18.44
N PHE A 156 -9.62 -1.68 17.61
CA PHE A 156 -10.24 -2.94 18.04
C PHE A 156 -9.32 -3.74 18.97
N MET A 157 -8.03 -3.85 18.61
CA MET A 157 -7.03 -4.52 19.43
C MET A 157 -6.87 -3.87 20.81
N VAL A 158 -6.82 -2.53 20.87
CA VAL A 158 -6.74 -1.79 22.14
C VAL A 158 -8.02 -1.97 22.97
N ARG A 159 -9.20 -1.97 22.35
CA ARG A 159 -10.49 -2.23 23.02
C ARG A 159 -10.63 -3.66 23.54
N TRP A 160 -10.02 -4.63 22.86
CA TRP A 160 -10.02 -6.04 23.28
C TRP A 160 -9.05 -6.26 24.45
N LEU A 161 -7.79 -5.83 24.29
CA LEU A 161 -6.71 -6.03 25.27
C LEU A 161 -6.84 -5.14 26.52
N LYS A 162 -7.43 -3.94 26.38
CA LYS A 162 -7.65 -2.95 27.46
C LYS A 162 -6.38 -2.61 28.27
N PRO A 163 -5.25 -2.32 27.60
CA PRO A 163 -3.95 -2.18 28.25
C PRO A 163 -3.91 -1.07 29.31
N ASP A 164 -3.04 -1.25 30.30
CA ASP A 164 -2.74 -0.23 31.32
C ASP A 164 -1.82 0.89 30.79
N LEU A 165 -1.05 0.61 29.74
CA LEU A 165 -0.23 1.58 29.02
C LEU A 165 -0.18 1.22 27.53
N MET A 166 -0.30 2.23 26.69
CA MET A 166 -0.01 2.12 25.26
C MET A 166 1.33 2.81 24.95
N ILE A 167 2.21 2.11 24.25
CA ILE A 167 3.46 2.65 23.70
C ILE A 167 3.31 2.69 22.18
N GLU A 168 3.58 3.83 21.58
CA GLU A 168 3.64 4.07 20.14
C GLU A 168 5.09 4.37 19.76
N SER A 169 5.60 3.75 18.70
CA SER A 169 6.86 4.10 18.07
C SER A 169 6.58 4.38 16.60
N GLY A 170 6.60 5.66 16.21
CA GLY A 170 6.04 6.12 14.94
C GLY A 170 4.77 6.96 15.13
N ALA A 171 4.93 8.26 15.38
CA ALA A 171 3.79 9.16 15.61
C ALA A 171 3.30 9.87 14.33
N PHE A 172 4.22 10.17 13.40
CA PHE A 172 3.98 11.01 12.21
C PHE A 172 3.14 12.27 12.52
N LYS A 173 1.89 12.32 12.05
CA LYS A 173 0.91 13.42 12.26
C LYS A 173 0.07 13.29 13.54
N GLY A 174 0.22 12.21 14.29
CA GLY A 174 -0.55 11.89 15.50
C GLY A 174 -1.87 11.16 15.26
N HIS A 175 -2.10 10.60 14.06
CA HIS A 175 -3.36 9.91 13.75
C HIS A 175 -3.51 8.60 14.55
N SER A 176 -2.48 7.77 14.56
CA SER A 176 -2.35 6.60 15.43
C SER A 176 -2.54 6.97 16.91
N THR A 177 -1.90 8.04 17.38
CA THR A 177 -2.05 8.53 18.76
C THR A 177 -3.49 8.95 19.09
N TRP A 178 -4.21 9.53 18.12
CA TRP A 178 -5.64 9.81 18.23
C TRP A 178 -6.47 8.53 18.33
N VAL A 179 -6.19 7.53 17.48
CA VAL A 179 -6.88 6.21 17.52
C VAL A 179 -6.70 5.54 18.88
N LEU A 180 -5.49 5.52 19.43
CA LEU A 180 -5.18 5.02 20.78
C LEU A 180 -6.03 5.75 21.85
N ARG A 181 -6.07 7.09 21.81
CA ARG A 181 -6.86 7.91 22.74
C ARG A 181 -8.37 7.66 22.60
N GLN A 182 -8.89 7.40 21.40
CA GLN A 182 -10.31 7.02 21.23
C GLN A 182 -10.63 5.62 21.75
N ALA A 183 -9.65 4.71 21.79
CA ALA A 183 -9.87 3.35 22.27
C ALA A 183 -9.88 3.26 23.81
N MET A 184 -8.97 3.97 24.48
CA MET A 184 -8.86 4.02 25.94
C MET A 184 -8.60 5.45 26.44
N PRO A 185 -9.66 6.28 26.59
CA PRO A 185 -9.54 7.72 26.90
C PRO A 185 -8.70 8.07 28.13
N ASP A 186 -8.76 7.28 29.20
CA ASP A 186 -8.13 7.60 30.49
C ASP A 186 -6.73 6.98 30.69
N LYS A 187 -6.25 6.14 29.77
CA LYS A 187 -4.98 5.41 29.92
C LYS A 187 -3.77 6.25 29.46
N PRO A 188 -2.58 6.10 30.07
CA PRO A 188 -1.37 6.75 29.60
C PRO A 188 -0.99 6.29 28.19
N ILE A 189 -0.44 7.22 27.40
CA ILE A 189 0.19 6.95 26.11
C ILE A 189 1.64 7.45 26.19
N ILE A 190 2.59 6.65 25.72
CA ILE A 190 3.96 7.07 25.41
C ILE A 190 4.10 7.04 23.89
N SER A 191 4.67 8.08 23.30
CA SER A 191 4.90 8.16 21.84
C SER A 191 6.35 8.52 21.55
N LEU A 192 7.05 7.64 20.82
CA LEU A 192 8.42 7.80 20.35
C LEU A 192 8.37 8.26 18.89
N SER A 193 8.99 9.40 18.57
CA SER A 193 9.09 9.87 17.19
C SER A 193 10.24 10.87 17.01
N PRO A 194 11.08 10.75 15.97
CA PRO A 194 12.09 11.76 15.66
C PRO A 194 11.51 13.18 15.53
N ARG A 195 10.24 13.30 15.13
CA ARG A 195 9.54 14.57 14.92
C ARG A 195 8.20 14.59 15.69
N HIS A 196 8.07 15.54 16.61
CA HIS A 196 6.83 15.76 17.37
C HIS A 196 5.66 16.15 16.43
N PRO A 197 4.44 15.61 16.60
CA PRO A 197 3.30 15.91 15.71
C PRO A 197 2.94 17.41 15.59
N GLU A 198 3.24 18.23 16.61
CA GLU A 198 3.07 19.69 16.55
C GLU A 198 3.77 20.34 15.34
N LYS A 199 4.84 19.72 14.82
CA LYS A 199 5.66 20.25 13.72
C LYS A 199 4.96 20.13 12.36
N TYR A 200 3.78 19.52 12.31
CA TYR A 200 2.92 19.40 11.12
C TYR A 200 1.77 20.42 11.13
N LEU A 201 1.26 20.82 12.32
CA LEU A 201 0.18 21.82 12.51
C LEU A 201 0.40 23.16 11.78
N LYS A 202 1.65 23.49 11.43
CA LYS A 202 2.01 24.70 10.66
C LYS A 202 1.78 24.59 9.14
N LYS A 203 1.40 23.41 8.64
CA LYS A 203 1.27 23.11 7.20
C LYS A 203 -0.01 22.35 6.86
N GLU A 204 -0.43 21.44 7.73
CA GLU A 204 -1.52 20.50 7.48
C GLU A 204 -2.16 20.05 8.81
N PRO A 205 -3.38 19.47 8.78
CA PRO A 205 -3.99 18.90 9.98
C PRO A 205 -3.10 17.83 10.62
N ALA A 206 -2.97 17.93 11.94
CA ALA A 206 -2.26 16.99 12.79
C ALA A 206 -2.93 16.94 14.17
N TYR A 207 -2.59 15.95 14.97
CA TYR A 207 -3.09 15.76 16.33
C TYR A 207 -1.94 15.73 17.33
N VAL A 208 -2.16 16.32 18.50
CA VAL A 208 -1.26 16.25 19.65
C VAL A 208 -2.14 15.92 20.85
N ASP A 209 -1.87 14.79 21.51
CA ASP A 209 -2.60 14.41 22.71
C ASP A 209 -2.00 15.10 23.94
N GLY A 210 -2.82 15.84 24.69
CA GLY A 210 -2.36 16.60 25.87
C GLY A 210 -1.89 15.71 27.03
N ASN A 211 -2.27 14.44 27.05
CA ASN A 211 -1.95 13.47 28.09
C ASN A 211 -0.89 12.43 27.63
N CYS A 212 -0.27 12.62 26.46
CA CYS A 212 0.73 11.72 25.90
C CYS A 212 2.15 12.17 26.27
N THR A 213 2.97 11.21 26.72
CA THR A 213 4.39 11.42 26.99
C THR A 213 5.20 11.24 25.72
N TYR A 214 5.51 12.35 25.04
CA TYR A 214 6.29 12.33 23.80
C TYR A 214 7.81 12.35 24.03
N PHE A 215 8.51 11.32 23.55
CA PHE A 215 9.97 11.31 23.40
C PHE A 215 10.29 11.73 21.96
N ALA A 216 10.44 13.03 21.72
CA ALA A 216 10.55 13.57 20.37
C ALA A 216 11.49 14.77 20.21
N GLY A 217 11.98 14.97 18.98
CA GLY A 217 12.90 16.05 18.64
C GLY A 217 14.20 15.96 19.45
N LYS A 218 14.50 17.00 20.25
CA LYS A 218 15.67 17.00 21.15
C LYS A 218 15.61 15.93 22.25
N ASN A 219 14.42 15.42 22.55
CA ASN A 219 14.17 14.40 23.56
C ASN A 219 13.83 13.04 22.92
N PHE A 220 14.11 12.85 21.62
CA PHE A 220 13.90 11.58 20.96
C PHE A 220 14.92 10.53 21.46
N VAL A 221 14.42 9.33 21.71
CA VAL A 221 15.20 8.13 22.04
C VAL A 221 14.57 6.98 21.25
N ASP A 222 15.40 6.19 20.56
CA ASP A 222 14.93 4.98 19.87
C ASP A 222 14.35 3.96 20.87
N PHE A 223 13.31 3.23 20.47
CA PHE A 223 12.66 2.20 21.29
C PHE A 223 13.65 1.21 21.95
N GLY A 224 14.71 0.81 21.25
CA GLY A 224 15.73 -0.11 21.78
C GLY A 224 16.72 0.53 22.76
N SER A 225 16.70 1.85 22.91
CA SER A 225 17.58 2.65 23.78
C SER A 225 16.86 3.28 24.98
N VAL A 226 15.54 3.10 25.10
CA VAL A 226 14.76 3.60 26.24
C VAL A 226 15.02 2.71 27.47
N GLU A 227 15.26 3.35 28.63
CA GLU A 227 15.36 2.65 29.93
C GLU A 227 13.97 2.25 30.46
N TRP A 228 13.38 1.22 29.85
CA TRP A 228 11.97 0.84 30.07
C TRP A 228 11.59 0.64 31.53
N ASP A 229 12.44 0.00 32.35
CA ASP A 229 12.18 -0.17 33.80
C ASP A 229 11.92 1.15 34.52
N LYS A 230 12.69 2.20 34.20
CA LYS A 230 12.55 3.54 34.79
C LYS A 230 11.28 4.23 34.28
N VAL A 231 10.96 4.03 33.00
CA VAL A 231 9.80 4.65 32.34
C VAL A 231 8.49 4.02 32.84
N LEU A 232 8.40 2.68 32.87
CA LEU A 232 7.24 1.94 33.38
C LEU A 232 6.99 2.26 34.86
N LYS A 233 8.05 2.26 35.69
CA LYS A 233 7.97 2.66 37.10
C LYS A 233 7.49 4.11 37.27
N LYS A 234 7.91 5.03 36.39
CA LYS A 234 7.44 6.43 36.41
C LYS A 234 5.95 6.56 36.03
N GLN A 235 5.45 5.72 35.12
CA GLN A 235 4.03 5.66 34.75
C GLN A 235 3.19 4.84 35.75
N GLY A 236 3.78 4.25 36.79
CA GLY A 236 3.08 3.45 37.80
C GLY A 236 2.66 2.05 37.34
N ILE A 237 3.22 1.55 36.23
CA ILE A 237 2.86 0.24 35.67
C ILE A 237 3.48 -0.88 36.51
N LEU A 238 2.63 -1.79 37.00
CA LEU A 238 3.02 -2.92 37.87
C LEU A 238 3.15 -4.24 37.10
N ASP A 239 2.36 -4.44 36.04
CA ASP A 239 2.39 -5.63 35.19
C ASP A 239 2.73 -5.25 33.75
N ILE A 240 3.91 -5.63 33.28
CA ILE A 240 4.36 -5.39 31.91
C ILE A 240 3.55 -6.18 30.86
N SER A 241 2.83 -7.23 31.27
CA SER A 241 1.94 -7.97 30.36
C SER A 241 0.64 -7.21 30.04
N GLN A 242 0.29 -6.17 30.81
CA GLN A 242 -0.80 -5.24 30.45
C GLN A 242 -0.34 -4.06 29.58
N VAL A 243 0.90 -4.08 29.06
CA VAL A 243 1.43 -3.05 28.15
C VAL A 243 1.30 -3.50 26.71
N LEU A 244 0.70 -2.63 25.89
CA LEU A 244 0.62 -2.79 24.44
C LEU A 244 1.65 -1.88 23.75
N VAL A 245 2.42 -2.43 22.82
CA VAL A 245 3.35 -1.67 21.97
C VAL A 245 2.85 -1.68 20.52
N PHE A 246 2.81 -0.52 19.89
CA PHE A 246 2.47 -0.31 18.48
C PHE A 246 3.67 0.27 17.73
N PHE A 247 4.04 -0.33 16.61
CA PHE A 247 5.16 0.07 15.76
C PHE A 247 4.67 0.52 14.38
N ASP A 248 5.01 1.75 14.00
CA ASP A 248 4.68 2.50 12.78
C ASP A 248 5.91 3.37 12.40
N ASP A 249 7.12 2.83 12.61
CA ASP A 249 8.41 3.56 12.53
C ASP A 249 9.34 3.11 11.39
N HIS A 250 8.84 2.23 10.51
CA HIS A 250 9.54 1.70 9.34
C HIS A 250 10.97 1.17 9.63
N GLN A 251 11.16 0.62 10.84
CA GLN A 251 12.32 -0.17 11.21
C GLN A 251 11.95 -1.66 11.07
N SER A 252 12.94 -2.52 10.78
CA SER A 252 12.67 -3.96 10.62
C SER A 252 11.94 -4.55 11.83
N GLU A 253 10.84 -5.26 11.59
CA GLU A 253 10.03 -5.86 12.65
C GLU A 253 10.86 -6.87 13.47
N LEU A 254 11.81 -7.59 12.86
CA LEU A 254 12.74 -8.48 13.56
C LEU A 254 13.58 -7.76 14.62
N LYS A 255 13.97 -6.51 14.36
CA LYS A 255 14.75 -5.65 15.25
C LYS A 255 13.86 -5.15 16.40
N ARG A 256 12.64 -4.71 16.10
CA ARG A 256 11.64 -4.30 17.10
C ARG A 256 11.17 -5.46 17.98
N LEU A 257 10.88 -6.62 17.41
CA LEU A 257 10.56 -7.88 18.09
C LEU A 257 11.65 -8.26 19.11
N LYS A 258 12.93 -8.26 18.69
CA LYS A 258 14.07 -8.58 19.57
C LYS A 258 14.26 -7.54 20.68
N GLN A 259 14.04 -6.26 20.40
CA GLN A 259 14.07 -5.19 21.41
C GLN A 259 12.92 -5.33 22.42
N ALA A 260 11.70 -5.60 21.95
CA ALA A 260 10.52 -5.74 22.80
C ALA A 260 10.58 -6.99 23.69
N LEU A 261 11.02 -8.13 23.14
CA LEU A 261 11.27 -9.36 23.89
C LEU A 261 12.33 -9.15 24.99
N LYS A 262 13.43 -8.45 24.67
CA LYS A 262 14.47 -8.09 25.64
C LYS A 262 13.94 -7.19 26.76
N ALA A 263 13.00 -6.30 26.45
CA ALA A 263 12.34 -5.42 27.42
C ALA A 263 11.19 -6.11 28.19
N GLY A 264 10.83 -7.35 27.87
CA GLY A 264 9.77 -8.11 28.55
C GLY A 264 8.33 -7.80 28.09
N PHE A 265 8.15 -6.99 27.04
CA PHE A 265 6.83 -6.71 26.48
C PHE A 265 6.25 -7.95 25.78
N ARG A 266 4.94 -8.16 25.92
CA ARG A 266 4.24 -9.34 25.36
C ARG A 266 3.29 -9.04 24.21
N HIS A 267 2.59 -7.90 24.22
CA HIS A 267 1.57 -7.56 23.23
C HIS A 267 2.12 -6.51 22.28
N LEU A 268 2.37 -6.89 21.02
CA LEU A 268 2.88 -5.99 19.99
C LEU A 268 1.91 -5.93 18.80
N ILE A 269 1.82 -4.77 18.17
CA ILE A 269 1.15 -4.57 16.87
C ILE A 269 2.16 -3.90 15.93
N PHE A 270 2.26 -4.42 14.72
CA PHE A 270 3.05 -3.86 13.62
C PHE A 270 2.11 -3.33 12.53
N GLU A 271 2.20 -2.02 12.24
CA GLU A 271 1.80 -1.44 10.95
C GLU A 271 2.68 -2.03 9.83
N ASP A 272 2.26 -1.86 8.57
CA ASP A 272 3.08 -2.13 7.38
C ASP A 272 3.78 -3.52 7.39
N ASN A 273 3.04 -4.58 7.78
CA ASN A 273 3.50 -5.99 7.79
C ASN A 273 3.57 -6.56 6.35
N TYR A 274 4.37 -5.90 5.51
CA TYR A 274 4.39 -5.97 4.06
C TYR A 274 4.52 -7.39 3.47
N ASP A 275 3.76 -7.66 2.41
CA ASP A 275 3.94 -8.86 1.58
C ASP A 275 5.31 -8.91 0.88
N THR A 276 5.77 -10.12 0.58
CA THR A 276 7.11 -10.36 0.01
C THR A 276 7.29 -9.67 -1.33
N GLY A 277 8.48 -9.09 -1.54
CA GLY A 277 8.78 -8.22 -2.69
C GLY A 277 8.32 -6.76 -2.53
N THR A 278 7.53 -6.43 -1.50
CA THR A 278 7.04 -5.05 -1.25
C THR A 278 7.68 -4.43 0.00
N GLY A 279 7.28 -3.19 0.32
CA GLY A 279 7.67 -2.54 1.58
C GLY A 279 9.03 -1.88 1.62
N ASP A 280 9.24 -1.08 2.67
CA ASP A 280 10.48 -0.34 2.91
C ASP A 280 11.30 -0.85 4.11
N HIS A 281 10.78 -1.84 4.83
CA HIS A 281 11.48 -2.54 5.90
C HIS A 281 11.12 -4.03 5.92
N TYR A 282 11.95 -4.83 6.60
CA TYR A 282 11.84 -6.29 6.63
C TYR A 282 10.83 -6.75 7.69
N SER A 283 9.66 -7.17 7.21
CA SER A 283 8.45 -7.49 7.98
C SER A 283 8.40 -8.91 8.56
N LEU A 284 7.53 -9.15 9.56
CA LEU A 284 7.27 -10.51 10.08
C LEU A 284 6.75 -11.43 8.97
N ARG A 285 5.82 -10.93 8.16
CA ARG A 285 5.29 -11.64 6.99
C ARG A 285 6.38 -12.05 6.00
N GLN A 286 7.33 -11.17 5.69
CA GLN A 286 8.49 -11.51 4.86
C GLN A 286 9.38 -12.57 5.51
N ILE A 287 9.60 -12.52 6.82
CA ILE A 287 10.39 -13.52 7.56
C ILE A 287 9.71 -14.91 7.54
N CYS A 288 8.37 -14.93 7.49
CA CYS A 288 7.55 -16.15 7.55
C CYS A 288 7.06 -16.64 6.18
N ASP A 289 7.39 -15.97 5.08
CA ASP A 289 7.11 -16.43 3.71
C ASP A 289 8.07 -17.56 3.31
N GLN A 290 7.76 -18.77 3.76
CA GLN A 290 8.63 -19.94 3.67
C GLN A 290 7.93 -21.10 2.97
N SER A 291 8.71 -21.90 2.24
CA SER A 291 8.22 -23.10 1.53
C SER A 291 7.51 -24.13 2.41
N TYR A 292 7.88 -24.26 3.69
CA TYR A 292 7.21 -25.18 4.62
C TYR A 292 5.93 -24.59 5.26
N ILE A 293 5.60 -23.32 5.01
CA ILE A 293 4.36 -22.68 5.46
C ILE A 293 3.29 -22.84 4.39
N ARG A 294 2.11 -23.35 4.76
CA ARG A 294 0.96 -23.43 3.85
C ARG A 294 0.54 -22.02 3.44
N GLY A 295 0.64 -21.71 2.15
CA GLY A 295 0.38 -20.38 1.59
C GLY A 295 1.62 -19.48 1.45
N GLY A 296 2.76 -19.93 1.98
CA GLY A 296 4.05 -19.25 1.84
C GLY A 296 5.00 -19.90 0.83
N GLY A 297 6.12 -19.22 0.61
CA GLY A 297 7.12 -19.55 -0.41
C GLY A 297 6.65 -19.20 -1.82
N HIS A 298 7.60 -19.13 -2.77
CA HIS A 298 7.32 -18.83 -4.17
C HIS A 298 8.38 -19.38 -5.13
N SER A 299 8.03 -19.46 -6.42
CA SER A 299 8.81 -20.04 -7.51
C SER A 299 9.40 -18.95 -8.41
N CYS A 300 10.72 -18.74 -8.34
CA CYS A 300 11.43 -17.75 -9.17
C CYS A 300 11.54 -18.09 -10.67
N PHE A 301 11.10 -19.29 -11.11
CA PHE A 301 11.12 -19.67 -12.52
C PHE A 301 10.14 -18.81 -13.33
N ARG A 302 10.65 -18.10 -14.35
CA ARG A 302 9.91 -17.06 -15.11
C ARG A 302 8.78 -17.61 -15.96
N ASP A 303 8.84 -18.88 -16.33
CA ASP A 303 7.88 -19.67 -17.09
C ASP A 303 6.88 -20.43 -16.20
N SER A 304 7.05 -20.38 -14.88
CA SER A 304 6.12 -21.02 -13.93
C SER A 304 4.69 -20.45 -13.98
N ASP A 305 3.75 -21.27 -13.51
CA ASP A 305 2.36 -20.85 -13.37
C ASP A 305 2.17 -19.73 -12.36
N GLU A 306 2.97 -19.66 -11.29
CA GLU A 306 2.98 -18.53 -10.38
C GLU A 306 3.38 -17.24 -11.09
N ALA A 307 4.49 -17.24 -11.85
CA ALA A 307 4.92 -16.07 -12.61
C ALA A 307 3.85 -15.64 -13.64
N ARG A 308 3.18 -16.60 -14.28
CA ARG A 308 2.04 -16.36 -15.19
C ARG A 308 0.82 -15.74 -14.48
N VAL A 309 0.52 -16.13 -13.24
CA VAL A 309 -0.58 -15.56 -12.45
C VAL A 309 -0.21 -14.18 -11.91
N ARG A 310 0.97 -14.03 -11.29
CA ARG A 310 1.46 -12.74 -10.74
C ARG A 310 1.48 -11.63 -11.80
N ARG A 311 2.01 -11.90 -13.01
CA ARG A 311 2.01 -10.95 -14.13
C ARG A 311 0.60 -10.47 -14.53
N LYS A 312 -0.45 -11.30 -14.37
CA LYS A 312 -1.84 -10.87 -14.57
C LYS A 312 -2.37 -10.02 -13.42
N ARG A 313 -2.00 -10.33 -12.18
CA ARG A 313 -2.50 -9.63 -10.98
C ARG A 313 -1.85 -8.26 -10.78
N LYS A 314 -0.59 -8.10 -11.19
CA LYS A 314 0.10 -6.81 -11.31
C LYS A 314 -0.59 -5.80 -12.24
N MET A 315 -1.40 -6.26 -13.20
CA MET A 315 -2.22 -5.41 -14.05
C MET A 315 -3.52 -4.92 -13.38
N LEU A 316 -3.81 -5.39 -12.15
CA LEU A 316 -5.06 -5.14 -11.42
C LEU A 316 -4.84 -4.51 -10.04
N TRP A 317 -3.73 -4.83 -9.36
CA TRP A 317 -3.46 -4.44 -7.97
C TRP A 317 -2.11 -3.73 -7.82
N GLU A 318 -2.07 -2.59 -7.13
CA GLU A 318 -0.92 -1.68 -7.05
C GLU A 318 0.31 -2.29 -6.36
N LYS A 319 0.11 -3.20 -5.40
CA LYS A 319 1.18 -3.92 -4.68
C LYS A 319 1.32 -5.39 -5.09
N ALA A 320 0.65 -5.84 -6.16
CA ALA A 320 0.91 -7.17 -6.72
C ALA A 320 2.22 -7.17 -7.51
N VAL A 321 3.25 -7.79 -6.95
CA VAL A 321 4.57 -7.94 -7.59
C VAL A 321 4.60 -9.08 -8.59
N ASP A 322 5.31 -8.89 -9.72
CA ASP A 322 5.70 -9.98 -10.61
C ASP A 322 6.98 -10.67 -10.15
N ILE A 323 7.40 -11.74 -10.84
CA ILE A 323 8.54 -12.54 -10.39
C ILE A 323 9.88 -11.83 -10.63
N GLU A 324 9.90 -10.93 -11.61
CA GLU A 324 10.97 -10.00 -11.94
C GLU A 324 11.14 -8.89 -10.88
N GLU A 325 10.10 -8.59 -10.09
CA GLU A 325 10.17 -7.73 -8.90
C GLU A 325 10.49 -8.47 -7.61
N LEU A 326 9.95 -9.67 -7.45
CA LEU A 326 10.02 -10.45 -6.23
C LEU A 326 11.40 -11.10 -6.02
N CYS A 327 11.98 -11.68 -7.08
CA CYS A 327 13.20 -12.46 -7.01
C CYS A 327 14.48 -11.64 -7.29
N GLY A 328 15.56 -11.98 -6.58
CA GLY A 328 16.89 -11.40 -6.77
C GLY A 328 17.79 -12.20 -7.73
N GLU A 329 19.03 -11.74 -7.84
CA GLU A 329 20.09 -12.50 -8.52
C GLU A 329 20.33 -13.85 -7.81
N GLY A 330 20.72 -14.87 -8.57
CA GLY A 330 20.89 -16.23 -8.03
C GLY A 330 19.60 -16.88 -7.50
N GLU A 331 18.44 -16.46 -8.01
CA GLU A 331 17.12 -16.96 -7.61
C GLU A 331 16.78 -16.70 -6.12
N ALA A 332 17.30 -15.61 -5.56
CA ALA A 332 17.03 -15.21 -4.17
C ALA A 332 15.55 -14.85 -3.95
N TRP A 333 14.82 -15.72 -3.26
CA TRP A 333 13.36 -15.74 -3.13
C TRP A 333 12.83 -15.24 -1.76
N TRP A 334 13.53 -14.31 -1.10
CA TRP A 334 13.15 -13.88 0.26
C TRP A 334 13.23 -12.37 0.49
N GLY A 335 12.41 -11.87 1.42
CA GLY A 335 12.35 -10.44 1.77
C GLY A 335 11.98 -9.59 0.55
N VAL A 336 12.86 -8.66 0.16
CA VAL A 336 12.79 -8.00 -1.15
C VAL A 336 14.04 -8.34 -1.96
N ARG A 337 13.90 -9.25 -2.93
CA ARG A 337 15.00 -9.73 -3.80
C ARG A 337 16.25 -10.22 -3.05
N GLY A 338 16.06 -10.90 -1.92
CA GLY A 338 17.13 -11.39 -1.05
C GLY A 338 17.64 -10.40 0.00
N ASN A 339 17.10 -9.17 0.05
CA ASN A 339 17.56 -8.11 0.95
C ASN A 339 16.69 -7.97 2.20
N LEU A 340 17.36 -7.78 3.33
CA LEU A 340 16.81 -7.20 4.55
C LEU A 340 16.81 -5.67 4.38
N ARG A 341 15.62 -5.08 4.41
CA ARG A 341 15.41 -3.63 4.47
C ARG A 341 15.25 -3.15 5.91
N ASP A 342 15.82 -1.99 6.21
CA ASP A 342 15.66 -1.29 7.49
C ASP A 342 15.77 0.23 7.25
N ASP A 343 15.30 1.02 8.21
CA ASP A 343 15.37 2.48 8.21
C ASP A 343 14.79 3.15 6.95
N PHE A 344 13.48 2.97 6.70
CA PHE A 344 12.76 3.54 5.55
C PHE A 344 13.44 3.22 4.19
N ASN A 345 13.93 1.99 4.04
CA ASN A 345 14.69 1.51 2.87
C ASN A 345 16.02 2.25 2.60
N HIS A 346 16.55 3.05 3.53
CA HIS A 346 17.90 3.61 3.41
C HIS A 346 18.98 2.56 3.73
N SER A 347 18.66 1.55 4.55
CA SER A 347 19.51 0.38 4.78
C SER A 347 19.00 -0.82 3.96
N ASN A 348 19.85 -1.34 3.08
CA ASN A 348 19.61 -2.57 2.32
C ASN A 348 20.80 -3.52 2.53
N LYS A 349 20.61 -4.63 3.24
CA LYS A 349 21.62 -5.67 3.43
C LYS A 349 21.15 -6.97 2.77
N ALA A 350 21.90 -7.47 1.79
CA ALA A 350 21.72 -8.83 1.30
C ALA A 350 21.91 -9.83 2.47
N ILE A 351 21.00 -10.79 2.59
CA ILE A 351 21.08 -11.89 3.55
C ILE A 351 21.01 -13.23 2.82
N THR A 352 21.76 -14.22 3.30
CA THR A 352 21.70 -15.59 2.76
C THR A 352 20.38 -16.28 3.07
N TYR A 353 20.01 -17.29 2.27
CA TYR A 353 18.86 -18.14 2.59
C TYR A 353 18.95 -18.75 4.00
N ALA A 354 20.17 -19.13 4.43
CA ALA A 354 20.41 -19.66 5.77
C ALA A 354 20.13 -18.62 6.87
N GLU A 355 20.63 -17.38 6.75
CA GLU A 355 20.30 -16.29 7.69
C GLU A 355 18.78 -16.00 7.71
N HIS A 356 18.15 -15.96 6.52
CA HIS A 356 16.72 -15.73 6.39
C HIS A 356 15.88 -16.82 7.08
N PHE A 357 16.19 -18.09 6.80
CA PHE A 357 15.55 -19.24 7.45
C PHE A 357 15.77 -19.25 8.97
N GLN A 358 16.98 -18.93 9.46
CA GLN A 358 17.25 -18.85 10.90
C GLN A 358 16.51 -17.68 11.58
N ASN A 359 16.32 -16.56 10.90
CA ASN A 359 15.42 -15.51 11.39
C ASN A 359 13.98 -16.01 11.49
N SER A 360 13.52 -16.82 10.54
CA SER A 360 12.20 -17.48 10.58
C SER A 360 12.06 -18.46 11.75
N ARG A 361 13.07 -19.32 11.97
CA ARG A 361 13.14 -20.22 13.14
C ARG A 361 13.05 -19.44 14.46
N PHE A 362 13.77 -18.32 14.58
CA PHE A 362 13.74 -17.46 15.77
C PHE A 362 12.36 -16.84 15.99
N VAL A 363 11.73 -16.30 14.93
CA VAL A 363 10.39 -15.69 15.02
C VAL A 363 9.35 -16.71 15.49
N GLU A 364 9.30 -17.90 14.89
CA GLU A 364 8.39 -18.96 15.37
C GLU A 364 8.64 -19.37 16.83
N SER A 365 9.89 -19.38 17.30
CA SER A 365 10.19 -19.81 18.67
C SER A 365 9.66 -18.86 19.76
N VAL A 366 9.43 -17.59 19.43
CA VAL A 366 9.00 -16.57 20.41
C VAL A 366 7.53 -16.14 20.27
N LEU A 367 6.82 -16.61 19.24
CA LEU A 367 5.42 -16.28 18.99
C LEU A 367 4.47 -17.20 19.75
N ASP A 368 3.72 -16.64 20.71
CA ASP A 368 2.57 -17.30 21.32
C ASP A 368 1.34 -17.21 20.42
N VAL A 369 1.13 -16.06 19.76
CA VAL A 369 0.03 -15.78 18.84
C VAL A 369 0.54 -14.92 17.69
N TYR A 370 0.08 -15.19 16.47
CA TYR A 370 0.23 -14.33 15.30
C TYR A 370 -1.15 -14.16 14.64
N TRP A 371 -1.53 -12.93 14.33
CA TRP A 371 -2.80 -12.61 13.65
C TRP A 371 -2.63 -11.39 12.75
N GLU A 372 -2.90 -11.56 11.46
CA GLU A 372 -3.10 -10.44 10.55
C GLU A 372 -4.54 -9.95 10.64
N LEU A 373 -4.70 -8.63 10.73
CA LEU A 373 -5.98 -7.95 10.56
C LEU A 373 -6.50 -8.19 9.13
N PRO A 374 -7.67 -8.82 8.91
CA PRO A 374 -8.26 -8.91 7.58
C PRO A 374 -8.71 -7.53 7.06
N PRO A 375 -8.77 -7.30 5.74
CA PRO A 375 -9.35 -6.06 5.20
C PRO A 375 -10.80 -5.88 5.66
N VAL A 376 -11.21 -4.65 5.93
CA VAL A 376 -12.55 -4.37 6.50
C VAL A 376 -13.66 -4.74 5.52
N ALA A 377 -13.45 -4.51 4.24
CA ALA A 377 -14.37 -4.91 3.19
C ALA A 377 -13.62 -5.22 1.89
N GLY A 378 -14.21 -6.09 1.07
CA GLY A 378 -13.63 -6.50 -0.21
C GLY A 378 -13.54 -5.35 -1.23
N PRO A 379 -12.67 -5.47 -2.26
CA PRO A 379 -12.44 -4.42 -3.25
C PRO A 379 -13.69 -3.99 -4.04
N SER A 380 -14.69 -4.88 -4.21
CA SER A 380 -15.96 -4.53 -4.87
C SER A 380 -16.83 -3.58 -4.03
N LEU A 381 -16.47 -3.32 -2.77
CA LEU A 381 -17.19 -2.45 -1.85
C LEU A 381 -16.43 -1.16 -1.54
N THR A 382 -15.10 -1.23 -1.39
CA THR A 382 -14.27 -0.05 -1.07
C THR A 382 -13.64 0.62 -2.29
N HIS A 383 -13.60 -0.06 -3.44
CA HIS A 383 -12.87 0.33 -4.65
C HIS A 383 -11.35 0.48 -4.46
N GLN A 384 -10.77 -0.07 -3.37
CA GLN A 384 -9.32 -0.06 -3.18
C GLN A 384 -8.62 -1.02 -4.16
N THR A 385 -7.52 -0.58 -4.75
CA THR A 385 -6.67 -1.40 -5.64
C THR A 385 -5.29 -1.68 -5.04
N ARG A 386 -5.03 -1.22 -3.82
CA ARG A 386 -3.70 -1.24 -3.19
C ARG A 386 -3.15 -2.66 -2.99
N TYR A 387 -3.84 -3.52 -2.24
CA TYR A 387 -3.38 -4.89 -1.96
C TYR A 387 -3.86 -5.90 -3.01
N ASP A 388 -3.23 -7.07 -3.04
CA ASP A 388 -3.66 -8.23 -3.83
C ASP A 388 -4.60 -9.14 -3.02
N PRO A 389 -5.88 -9.33 -3.40
CA PRO A 389 -6.83 -10.17 -2.66
C PRO A 389 -6.50 -11.67 -2.55
N ALA A 390 -5.56 -12.20 -3.33
CA ALA A 390 -5.07 -13.58 -3.18
C ALA A 390 -3.89 -13.68 -2.19
N ARG A 391 -3.46 -12.54 -1.62
CA ARG A 391 -2.40 -12.42 -0.62
C ARG A 391 -2.92 -11.82 0.69
N VAL A 392 -4.19 -12.02 1.03
CA VAL A 392 -4.77 -11.60 2.33
C VAL A 392 -5.77 -12.64 2.85
N PRO A 393 -6.10 -12.63 4.15
CA PRO A 393 -7.29 -13.31 4.67
C PRO A 393 -8.59 -12.75 4.06
N ASP A 394 -9.66 -13.55 4.06
CA ASP A 394 -10.99 -13.10 3.62
C ASP A 394 -11.45 -11.84 4.40
N PRO A 395 -12.00 -10.81 3.73
CA PRO A 395 -12.35 -9.55 4.37
C PRO A 395 -13.54 -9.69 5.32
N ILE A 396 -13.59 -8.83 6.35
CA ILE A 396 -14.62 -8.82 7.40
C ILE A 396 -16.03 -8.65 6.79
N ILE A 397 -16.12 -7.93 5.66
CA ILE A 397 -17.30 -7.83 4.81
C ILE A 397 -16.92 -8.25 3.39
N GLU A 398 -17.30 -9.48 3.03
CA GLU A 398 -17.12 -10.06 1.69
C GLU A 398 -17.68 -9.18 0.55
N ASP A 399 -17.14 -9.33 -0.65
CA ASP A 399 -17.65 -8.68 -1.86
C ASP A 399 -19.13 -8.98 -2.11
N GLY A 400 -19.82 -8.05 -2.77
CA GLY A 400 -21.27 -8.14 -3.00
C GLY A 400 -22.16 -7.93 -1.76
N ARG A 401 -21.63 -7.95 -0.52
CA ARG A 401 -22.40 -7.74 0.72
C ARG A 401 -22.77 -6.26 0.97
N PHE A 402 -23.06 -5.49 -0.07
CA PHE A 402 -23.30 -4.04 -0.05
C PHE A 402 -24.38 -3.59 0.96
N GLY A 403 -25.41 -4.41 1.18
CA GLY A 403 -26.42 -4.14 2.20
C GLY A 403 -25.87 -4.07 3.63
N LEU A 404 -24.86 -4.89 3.96
CA LEU A 404 -24.17 -4.88 5.25
C LEU A 404 -23.19 -3.69 5.34
N PHE A 405 -22.39 -3.49 4.30
CA PHE A 405 -21.46 -2.36 4.16
C PHE A 405 -22.15 -1.00 4.37
N ARG A 406 -23.33 -0.82 3.76
CA ARG A 406 -24.17 0.37 3.96
C ARG A 406 -24.79 0.45 5.36
N ARG A 407 -25.21 -0.68 5.95
CA ARG A 407 -25.82 -0.71 7.31
C ARG A 407 -24.84 -0.28 8.39
N ILE A 408 -23.60 -0.74 8.29
CA ILE A 408 -22.50 -0.38 9.22
C ILE A 408 -22.04 1.08 9.01
N GLY A 409 -22.40 1.70 7.88
CA GLY A 409 -22.11 3.10 7.58
C GLY A 409 -20.79 3.33 6.82
N LEU A 410 -20.06 2.27 6.48
CA LEU A 410 -18.80 2.36 5.71
C LEU A 410 -18.99 3.06 4.36
N SER A 411 -20.17 2.92 3.74
CA SER A 411 -20.53 3.63 2.51
C SER A 411 -20.77 5.14 2.67
N ARG A 412 -20.58 5.72 3.86
CA ARG A 412 -20.52 7.17 4.10
C ARG A 412 -19.09 7.72 4.01
N LEU A 413 -18.09 6.85 4.12
CA LEU A 413 -16.68 7.22 4.09
C LEU A 413 -16.22 7.40 2.64
N GLU A 414 -15.32 8.35 2.41
CA GLU A 414 -14.66 8.54 1.11
C GLU A 414 -13.86 7.27 0.75
N THR A 415 -13.93 6.81 -0.50
CA THR A 415 -13.16 5.63 -0.97
C THR A 415 -11.64 5.78 -0.75
N SER A 416 -11.16 7.02 -0.71
CA SER A 416 -9.78 7.42 -0.36
C SER A 416 -9.28 6.81 0.96
N VAL A 417 -10.14 6.63 1.98
CA VAL A 417 -9.71 6.17 3.30
C VAL A 417 -9.35 4.69 3.34
N PHE A 418 -9.87 3.90 2.39
CA PHE A 418 -9.60 2.46 2.29
C PHE A 418 -8.36 2.16 1.44
N ASN A 419 -7.86 3.08 0.61
CA ASN A 419 -6.69 2.84 -0.25
C ASN A 419 -5.34 2.93 0.51
N GLY A 420 -5.32 2.35 1.71
CA GLY A 420 -4.22 2.38 2.67
C GLY A 420 -3.73 1.01 3.15
N TYR A 421 -4.53 -0.07 3.01
CA TYR A 421 -4.20 -1.37 3.59
C TYR A 421 -2.89 -1.96 3.03
N THR A 422 -1.99 -2.31 3.96
CA THR A 422 -0.63 -2.84 3.73
C THR A 422 -0.30 -4.03 4.63
N GLN A 423 -1.35 -4.66 5.20
CA GLN A 423 -1.31 -5.67 6.25
C GLN A 423 -0.87 -5.09 7.61
N MET A 424 -1.55 -5.49 8.68
CA MET A 424 -1.22 -5.14 10.06
C MET A 424 -1.23 -6.43 10.88
N ALA A 425 -0.17 -6.67 11.65
CA ALA A 425 -0.04 -7.88 12.46
C ALA A 425 -0.09 -7.58 13.96
N TYR A 426 -1.00 -8.25 14.68
CA TYR A 426 -0.90 -8.40 16.13
C TYR A 426 -0.11 -9.67 16.45
N VAL A 427 0.81 -9.56 17.41
CA VAL A 427 1.51 -10.71 17.99
C VAL A 427 1.47 -10.70 19.52
N GLN A 428 1.32 -11.90 20.07
CA GLN A 428 1.67 -12.18 21.47
C GLN A 428 3.02 -12.88 21.48
N ILE A 429 3.97 -12.41 22.28
CA ILE A 429 5.32 -12.98 22.39
C ILE A 429 5.71 -13.33 23.83
N SER A 430 6.56 -14.34 23.93
CA SER A 430 7.32 -14.67 25.14
C SER A 430 8.55 -15.49 24.78
N THR A 431 9.53 -15.56 25.67
CA THR A 431 10.64 -16.51 25.54
C THR A 431 10.11 -17.95 25.49
N SER A 432 10.84 -18.86 24.83
CA SER A 432 10.66 -20.28 25.10
C SER A 432 10.98 -20.55 26.57
N ASP A 433 10.12 -21.27 27.28
CA ASP A 433 10.46 -21.81 28.59
C ASP A 433 11.67 -22.75 28.44
N SER A 434 12.59 -22.72 29.40
CA SER A 434 13.90 -23.38 29.37
C SER A 434 13.94 -24.63 30.25
#